data_AF-A0A359H366-F1
#
_entry.id   AF-A0A359H366-F1
#
_cell.length_a   1.000
_cell.length_b   1.000
_cell.length_c   1.000
_cell.angle_alpha   90.00
_cell.angle_beta   90.00
_cell.angle_gamma   90.00
#
_symmetry.space_group_name_H-M   'P 1'
#
loop_
_entity.id
_entity.type
_entity.pdbx_description
1 polymer ?
#
loop_
_entity_poly.entity_id
_entity_poly.type
_entity_poly.pdbx_seq_one_letter_code
_entity_poly.pdbx_strand_id
1 'polypeptide(L)'
;ENSRMPVDDPKTHLELTMIHEVMILDNSGFDLGTILYTTNLKFAMYGAIISNFFIGALPLEISIPLFFIVQIGFAIAVGIIESFMARFRMAHNPQFILILTSVSMLIFFGVLMVLGRFV
;
A
#
# COMPACT_ATOMS: atom_id res chain seq x y z
N GLU A 1 -1.82 0.65 5.09
CA GLU A 1 -3.01 0.61 4.21
C GLU A 1 -3.26 2.01 3.66
N ASN A 2 -3.69 2.11 2.39
CA ASN A 2 -3.87 3.40 1.70
C ASN A 2 -5.32 3.73 1.35
N SER A 3 -6.30 2.92 1.76
CA SER A 3 -7.72 3.11 1.41
C SER A 3 -7.90 3.24 -0.11
N ARG A 4 -7.57 2.15 -0.82
CA ARG A 4 -7.57 2.10 -2.28
C ARG A 4 -8.25 0.82 -2.78
N MET A 5 -8.73 0.89 -4.03
CA MET A 5 -9.36 -0.22 -4.71
C MET A 5 -8.40 -1.42 -4.81
N PRO A 6 -8.91 -2.66 -4.82
CA PRO A 6 -10.33 -3.05 -4.98
C PRO A 6 -11.09 -3.25 -3.67
N VAL A 7 -10.45 -3.10 -2.51
CA VAL A 7 -11.09 -3.35 -1.22
C VAL A 7 -11.87 -2.12 -0.77
N ASP A 8 -11.31 -0.93 -0.94
CA ASP A 8 -11.84 0.32 -0.38
C ASP A 8 -11.87 1.43 -1.46
N ASP A 9 -12.95 2.20 -1.54
CA ASP A 9 -13.17 3.26 -2.54
C ASP A 9 -13.75 4.54 -1.88
N PRO A 10 -12.87 5.43 -1.36
CA PRO A 10 -13.26 6.63 -0.63
C PRO A 10 -13.93 7.70 -1.52
N LYS A 11 -14.23 7.39 -2.78
CA LYS A 11 -15.00 8.25 -3.70
C LYS A 11 -16.47 7.88 -3.73
N THR A 12 -16.88 6.76 -3.13
CA THR A 12 -18.29 6.35 -3.14
C THR A 12 -19.05 6.94 -1.96
N HIS A 13 -20.24 7.48 -2.25
CA HIS A 13 -21.13 8.01 -1.22
C HIS A 13 -21.55 6.95 -0.18
N LEU A 14 -21.50 5.65 -0.53
CA LEU A 14 -21.85 4.56 0.40
C LEU A 14 -20.77 4.35 1.46
N GLU A 15 -19.50 4.43 1.11
CA GLU A 15 -18.37 4.28 2.05
C GLU A 15 -18.14 5.59 2.83
N LEU A 16 -18.36 6.74 2.18
CA LEU A 16 -18.49 8.07 2.79
C LEU A 16 -19.71 8.26 3.70
N THR A 17 -20.55 7.24 3.94
CA THR A 17 -21.56 7.27 5.03
C THR A 17 -21.07 6.58 6.30
N MET A 18 -19.93 5.88 6.27
CA MET A 18 -19.29 5.36 7.47
C MET A 18 -18.58 6.49 8.21
N ILE A 19 -18.80 6.57 9.53
CA ILE A 19 -18.33 7.65 10.42
C ILE A 19 -16.83 7.96 10.24
N HIS A 20 -16.01 6.96 9.91
CA HIS A 20 -14.57 7.09 9.79
C HIS A 20 -14.10 7.70 8.45
N GLU A 21 -14.92 7.65 7.40
CA GLU A 21 -14.61 8.23 6.08
C GLU A 21 -15.30 9.58 5.88
N VAL A 22 -16.45 9.81 6.54
CA VAL A 22 -17.16 11.11 6.57
C VAL A 22 -16.26 12.24 7.07
N MET A 23 -15.28 11.95 7.94
CA MET A 23 -14.39 12.97 8.52
C MET A 23 -13.66 13.82 7.47
N ILE A 24 -13.46 13.31 6.24
CA ILE A 24 -12.86 14.11 5.17
C ILE A 24 -13.81 15.20 4.64
N LEU A 25 -15.13 14.99 4.71
CA LEU A 25 -16.16 15.93 4.28
C LEU A 25 -16.32 17.12 5.24
N ASP A 26 -15.93 16.96 6.52
CA ASP A 26 -15.92 18.05 7.50
C ASP A 26 -14.76 19.04 7.27
N ASN A 27 -13.76 18.63 6.49
CA ASN A 27 -12.57 19.43 6.19
C ASN A 27 -12.71 20.11 4.82
N SER A 28 -12.26 21.36 4.72
CA SER A 28 -12.27 22.13 3.47
C SER A 28 -10.99 22.94 3.26
N GLY A 29 -10.74 23.36 2.03
CA GLY A 29 -9.59 24.22 1.69
C GLY A 29 -8.24 23.61 2.06
N PHE A 30 -7.52 24.27 2.97
CA PHE A 30 -6.17 23.87 3.37
C PHE A 30 -6.14 22.51 4.07
N ASP A 31 -7.05 22.27 5.02
CA ASP A 31 -7.05 21.06 5.83
C ASP A 31 -7.31 19.83 4.96
N LEU A 32 -8.26 19.92 4.02
CA LEU A 32 -8.49 18.89 3.01
C LEU A 32 -7.24 18.64 2.14
N GLY A 33 -6.51 19.70 1.78
CA GLY A 33 -5.25 19.60 1.07
C GLY A 33 -4.18 18.81 1.84
N THR A 34 -4.07 19.02 3.15
CA THR A 34 -3.12 18.28 4.00
C THR A 34 -3.46 16.79 4.10
N ILE A 35 -4.75 16.46 4.17
CA ILE A 35 -5.23 15.06 4.21
C ILE A 35 -4.87 14.35 2.89
N LEU A 36 -5.17 14.97 1.75
CA LEU A 36 -4.86 14.41 0.43
C LEU A 36 -3.35 14.28 0.22
N TYR A 37 -2.56 15.27 0.65
CA TYR A 37 -1.11 15.22 0.57
C TYR A 37 -0.52 14.08 1.41
N THR A 38 -1.02 13.90 2.63
CA THR A 38 -0.61 12.81 3.52
C THR A 38 -0.91 11.44 2.91
N THR A 39 -2.05 11.28 2.24
CA THR A 39 -2.37 10.02 1.53
C THR A 39 -1.37 9.72 0.41
N ASN A 40 -0.97 10.73 -0.36
CA ASN A 40 0.08 10.57 -1.38
C ASN A 40 1.46 10.27 -0.77
N LEU A 41 1.80 10.88 0.37
CA LEU A 41 3.03 10.57 1.10
C LEU A 41 3.06 9.14 1.62
N LYS A 42 1.95 8.62 2.16
CA LYS A 42 1.85 7.20 2.58
C LYS A 42 2.11 6.27 1.40
N PHE A 43 1.59 6.59 0.21
CA PHE A 43 1.88 5.84 -1.01
C PHE A 43 3.36 5.87 -1.39
N ALA A 44 3.99 7.06 -1.34
CA ALA A 44 5.42 7.19 -1.58
C ALA A 44 6.25 6.41 -0.56
N MET A 45 5.87 6.44 0.72
CA MET A 45 6.55 5.72 1.80
C MET A 45 6.53 4.21 1.60
N TYR A 46 5.40 3.63 1.18
CA TYR A 46 5.35 2.19 0.89
C TYR A 46 6.26 1.81 -0.28
N GLY A 47 6.26 2.60 -1.36
CA GLY A 47 7.20 2.40 -2.47
C GLY A 47 8.66 2.52 -2.03
N ALA A 48 8.96 3.46 -1.12
CA ALA A 48 10.30 3.62 -0.56
C ALA A 48 10.74 2.38 0.25
N ILE A 49 9.87 1.82 1.09
CA ILE A 49 10.18 0.59 1.84
C ILE A 49 10.47 -0.58 0.87
N ILE A 50 9.65 -0.72 -0.18
CA ILE A 50 9.87 -1.74 -1.21
C ILE A 50 11.22 -1.53 -1.90
N SER A 51 11.55 -0.30 -2.30
CA SER A 51 12.81 0.01 -2.97
C SER A 51 14.02 -0.28 -2.10
N ASN A 52 13.96 0.01 -0.79
CA ASN A 52 15.06 -0.23 0.15
C ASN A 52 15.41 -1.72 0.24
N PHE A 53 14.40 -2.60 0.16
CA PHE A 53 14.61 -4.05 0.17
C PHE A 53 15.50 -4.54 -0.98
N PHE A 54 15.47 -3.89 -2.14
CA PHE A 54 16.25 -4.28 -3.32
C PHE A 54 17.57 -3.50 -3.49
N ILE A 55 17.61 -2.24 -3.03
CA ILE A 55 18.67 -1.29 -3.39
C ILE A 55 19.71 -1.12 -2.28
N GLY A 56 19.42 -1.52 -1.04
CA GLY A 56 20.18 -1.11 0.17
C GLY A 56 21.69 -1.39 0.22
N ALA A 57 22.26 -2.16 -0.72
CA ALA A 57 23.69 -2.48 -0.80
C ALA A 57 24.44 -1.83 -1.97
N LEU A 58 23.78 -1.02 -2.81
CA LEU A 58 24.36 -0.45 -4.02
C LEU A 58 25.01 0.94 -3.77
N PRO A 59 25.96 1.36 -4.63
CA PRO A 59 26.49 2.73 -4.62
C PRO A 59 25.40 3.78 -4.75
N LEU A 60 25.59 4.95 -4.12
CA LEU A 60 24.60 6.04 -4.10
C LEU A 60 24.22 6.54 -5.51
N GLU A 61 25.20 6.60 -6.42
CA GLU A 61 25.01 7.07 -7.79
C GLU A 61 24.01 6.22 -8.60
N ILE A 62 23.95 4.92 -8.31
CA ILE A 62 23.03 3.98 -8.96
C ILE A 62 21.71 3.90 -8.16
N SER A 63 21.79 4.05 -6.84
CA SER A 63 20.64 3.91 -5.95
C SER A 63 19.58 4.99 -6.17
N ILE A 64 19.99 6.24 -6.40
CA ILE A 64 19.06 7.36 -6.62
C ILE A 64 18.20 7.17 -7.88
N PRO A 65 18.76 6.95 -9.09
CA PRO A 65 17.92 6.75 -10.28
C PRO A 65 17.07 5.48 -10.17
N LEU A 66 17.59 4.41 -9.56
CA LEU A 66 16.87 3.16 -9.38
C LEU A 66 15.68 3.32 -8.42
N PHE A 67 15.82 4.14 -7.38
CA PHE A 67 14.71 4.51 -6.49
C PHE A 67 13.53 5.12 -7.25
N PHE A 68 13.79 6.09 -8.13
CA PHE A 68 12.74 6.71 -8.94
C PHE A 68 12.10 5.73 -9.92
N ILE A 69 12.89 4.83 -10.52
CA ILE A 69 12.37 3.78 -11.41
C ILE A 69 11.41 2.86 -10.65
N VAL A 70 11.80 2.41 -9.45
CA VAL A 70 10.94 1.56 -8.61
C VAL A 70 9.67 2.31 -8.21
N GLN A 71 9.78 3.59 -7.84
CA GLN A 71 8.63 4.39 -7.42
C GLN A 71 7.63 4.61 -8.57
N ILE A 72 8.13 4.89 -9.77
CA ILE A 72 7.30 5.04 -10.98
C ILE A 72 6.67 3.70 -11.37
N GLY A 73 7.45 2.61 -11.37
CA GLY A 73 6.95 1.27 -11.65
C GLY A 73 5.84 0.85 -10.68
N PHE A 74 6.03 1.13 -9.39
CA PHE A 74 5.01 0.91 -8.36
C PHE A 74 3.74 1.73 -8.62
N ALA A 75 3.87 3.01 -8.96
CA ALA A 75 2.73 3.87 -9.30
C ALA A 75 1.94 3.36 -10.51
N ILE A 76 2.64 2.94 -11.58
CA ILE A 76 2.02 2.40 -12.80
C ILE A 76 1.32 1.08 -12.50
N ALA A 77 1.98 0.15 -11.80
CA ALA A 77 1.41 -1.15 -11.48
C ALA A 77 0.13 -1.01 -10.65
N VAL A 78 0.15 -0.18 -9.62
CA VAL A 78 -1.03 0.10 -8.79
C VAL A 78 -2.13 0.78 -9.62
N GLY A 79 -1.78 1.77 -10.45
CA GLY A 79 -2.75 2.45 -11.32
C GLY A 79 -3.44 1.51 -12.32
N ILE A 80 -2.70 0.56 -12.90
CA ILE A 80 -3.26 -0.49 -13.76
C ILE A 80 -4.21 -1.36 -12.94
N ILE A 81 -3.77 -1.88 -11.79
CA ILE A 81 -4.59 -2.75 -10.94
C ILE A 81 -5.91 -2.07 -10.58
N GLU A 82 -5.88 -0.81 -10.15
CA GLU A 82 -7.09 -0.06 -9.81
C GLU A 82 -8.01 0.20 -11.01
N SER A 83 -7.44 0.38 -12.20
CA SER A 83 -8.21 0.63 -13.41
C SER A 83 -8.92 -0.62 -13.93
N PHE A 84 -8.33 -1.81 -13.74
CA PHE A 84 -8.84 -3.07 -14.29
C PHE A 84 -9.58 -3.94 -13.27
N MET A 85 -9.40 -3.72 -11.97
CA MET A 85 -9.98 -4.59 -10.93
C MET A 85 -11.34 -4.09 -10.46
N ALA A 86 -12.32 -4.99 -10.40
CA ALA A 86 -13.63 -4.68 -9.83
C ALA A 86 -13.57 -4.61 -8.29
N ARG A 87 -14.48 -3.83 -7.69
CA ARG A 87 -14.59 -3.72 -6.23
C ARG A 87 -14.98 -5.06 -5.59
N PHE A 88 -14.26 -5.45 -4.54
CA PHE A 88 -14.59 -6.60 -3.73
C PHE A 88 -15.62 -6.26 -2.65
N ARG A 89 -16.33 -7.27 -2.16
CA ARG A 89 -17.28 -7.10 -1.06
C ARG A 89 -16.52 -6.97 0.27
N MET A 90 -16.73 -5.85 0.96
CA MET A 90 -16.14 -5.54 2.28
C MET A 90 -16.30 -6.66 3.34
N ALA A 91 -17.36 -7.46 3.26
CA ALA A 91 -17.58 -8.58 4.18
C ALA A 91 -16.44 -9.61 4.18
N HIS A 92 -15.66 -9.71 3.10
CA HIS A 92 -14.52 -10.63 3.00
C HIS A 92 -13.18 -9.98 3.41
N ASN A 93 -13.17 -8.69 3.78
CA ASN A 93 -11.94 -7.99 4.17
C ASN A 93 -11.17 -8.69 5.32
N PRO A 94 -11.84 -9.14 6.41
CA PRO A 94 -11.14 -9.88 7.46
C PRO A 94 -10.50 -11.18 6.96
N GLN A 95 -11.13 -11.86 5.99
CA GLN A 95 -10.58 -13.08 5.42
C GLN A 95 -9.30 -12.80 4.60
N PHE A 96 -9.28 -11.72 3.81
CA PHE A 96 -8.08 -11.34 3.05
C PHE A 96 -6.90 -11.02 3.97
N ILE A 97 -7.13 -10.28 5.06
CA ILE A 97 -6.08 -9.94 6.04
C ILE A 97 -5.54 -11.21 6.68
N LEU A 98 -6.41 -12.11 7.14
CA LEU A 98 -6.00 -13.36 7.79
C LEU A 98 -5.24 -14.29 6.85
N ILE A 99 -5.67 -14.41 5.60
CA ILE A 99 -4.98 -15.25 4.61
C ILE A 99 -3.59 -14.68 4.29
N LEU A 100 -3.49 -13.37 4.00
CA LEU A 100 -2.22 -12.72 3.66
C LEU A 100 -1.22 -12.76 4.82
N THR A 101 -1.67 -12.48 6.04
CA THR A 101 -0.81 -12.53 7.24
C THR A 101 -0.33 -13.94 7.53
N SER A 102 -1.21 -14.95 7.44
CA SER A 102 -0.85 -16.36 7.64
C SER A 102 0.16 -16.84 6.60
N VAL A 103 -0.06 -16.53 5.32
CA VAL A 103 0.87 -16.89 4.23
C VAL A 103 2.22 -16.19 4.41
N SER A 104 2.22 -14.91 4.79
CA SER A 104 3.47 -14.17 5.05
C SER A 104 4.28 -14.79 6.20
N MET A 105 3.63 -15.18 7.30
CA MET A 105 4.29 -15.90 8.41
C MET A 105 4.89 -17.24 7.95
N LEU A 106 4.14 -18.01 7.16
CA LEU A 106 4.63 -19.30 6.64
C LEU A 106 5.86 -19.11 5.73
N ILE A 107 5.85 -18.12 4.84
CA ILE A 107 7.01 -17.82 3.98
C ILE A 107 8.20 -17.38 4.84
N PHE A 108 7.99 -16.54 5.85
CA PHE A 108 9.04 -16.09 6.76
C PHE A 108 9.72 -17.25 7.49
N PHE A 109 8.93 -18.15 8.09
CA PHE A 109 9.46 -19.37 8.71
C PHE A 109 10.09 -20.32 7.66
N GLY A 110 9.51 -20.45 6.47
CA GLY A 110 10.11 -21.25 5.41
C GLY A 110 11.52 -20.76 5.03
N VAL A 111 11.69 -19.45 4.84
CA VAL A 111 12.99 -18.85 4.52
C VAL A 111 14.00 -19.02 5.65
N LEU A 112 13.58 -18.82 6.90
CA LEU A 112 14.44 -19.04 8.07
C LEU A 112 14.92 -20.50 8.16
N MET A 113 14.07 -21.47 7.84
CA MET A 113 14.40 -22.89 7.86
C MET A 113 15.43 -23.22 6.77
N VAL A 114 15.24 -22.69 5.56
CA VAL A 114 16.18 -22.86 4.43
C VAL A 114 17.54 -22.23 4.74
N LEU A 115 17.57 -21.09 5.42
CA LEU A 115 18.81 -20.42 5.84
C LEU A 115 19.48 -21.08 7.06
N GLY A 116 18.90 -22.14 7.63
CA GLY A 116 19.45 -22.86 8.78
C GLY A 116 19.54 -22.04 10.07
N ARG A 117 18.84 -20.89 10.15
CA ARG A 117 18.83 -19.99 11.32
C ARG A 117 17.73 -20.33 12.34
N PHE A 118 17.23 -21.56 12.30
CA PHE A 118 16.18 -22.05 13.20
C PHE A 118 16.69 -22.58 14.55
N VAL A 119 18.01 -22.53 14.76
CA VAL A 119 18.69 -22.84 16.03
C VAL A 119 19.48 -21.62 16.47
#